data_AF-A0A090WKZ7-F1
#
_entry.id   AF-A0A090WKZ7-F1
#
_cell.length_a   1.000
_cell.length_b   1.000
_cell.length_c   1.000
_cell.angle_alpha   90.00
_cell.angle_beta   90.00
_cell.angle_gamma   90.00
#
_symmetry.space_group_name_H-M   'P 1'
#
loop_
_entity.id
_entity.type
_entity.pdbx_description
1 polymer ?
#
loop_
_entity_poly.entity_id
_entity_poly.type
_entity_poly.pdbx_seq_one_letter_code
_entity_poly.pdbx_strand_id
1 'polypeptide(L)'
;MLKIRKQTIRESLENFQGVEHRLEQVLKINKVQYINDSKATNVNATYYALESMDAPTVWIVGGVDKGNDYRELFPFVNEKVKAIICLG
;
A
#
# COMPACT_ATOMS: atom_id res chain seq x y z
N MET A 1 -28.24 4.98 16.34
CA MET A 1 -27.64 3.68 15.97
C MET A 1 -28.18 3.23 14.63
N LEU A 2 -27.31 2.87 13.69
CA LEU A 2 -27.70 2.30 12.40
C LEU A 2 -28.33 0.92 12.62
N LYS A 3 -29.59 0.73 12.21
CA LYS A 3 -30.37 -0.52 12.39
C LYS A 3 -30.06 -1.51 11.25
N ILE A 4 -28.82 -1.97 11.13
CA ILE A 4 -28.40 -2.91 10.09
C ILE A 4 -28.47 -4.36 10.61
N ARG A 5 -29.00 -5.27 9.79
CA ARG A 5 -29.07 -6.70 10.14
C ARG A 5 -27.67 -7.31 10.11
N LYS A 6 -27.35 -8.19 11.07
CA LYS A 6 -26.06 -8.90 11.13
C LYS A 6 -25.71 -9.62 9.82
N GLN A 7 -26.73 -10.19 9.16
CA GLN A 7 -26.55 -10.89 7.89
C GLN A 7 -26.07 -9.93 6.79
N THR A 8 -26.67 -8.75 6.69
CA THR A 8 -26.26 -7.71 5.73
C THR A 8 -24.82 -7.24 6.00
N ILE A 9 -24.42 -7.11 7.27
CA ILE A 9 -23.02 -6.76 7.60
C ILE A 9 -22.07 -7.86 7.10
N ARG A 10 -22.40 -9.14 7.35
CA ARG A 10 -21.58 -10.28 6.90
C ARG A 10 -21.46 -10.31 5.38
N GLU A 11 -22.58 -10.24 4.66
CA GLU A 11 -22.60 -10.25 3.19
C GLU A 11 -21.81 -9.06 2.61
N SER A 12 -21.94 -7.86 3.19
CA SER A 12 -21.18 -6.70 2.73
C SER A 12 -19.68 -6.86 2.93
N LEU A 13 -19.24 -7.45 4.06
CA LEU A 13 -17.83 -7.68 4.34
C LEU A 13 -17.26 -8.82 3.47
N GLU A 14 -18.03 -9.88 3.22
CA GLU A 14 -17.63 -10.99 2.36
C GLU A 14 -17.44 -10.57 0.89
N ASN A 15 -18.27 -9.63 0.41
CA ASN A 15 -18.21 -9.15 -0.97
C ASN A 15 -17.31 -7.92 -1.16
N PHE A 16 -16.65 -7.44 -0.10
CA PHE A 16 -15.79 -6.27 -0.19
C PHE A 16 -14.50 -6.60 -0.95
N GLN A 17 -14.35 -6.03 -2.16
CA GLN A 17 -13.24 -6.32 -3.06
C GLN A 17 -11.97 -5.50 -2.79
N GLY A 18 -11.99 -4.68 -1.74
CA GLY A 18 -10.95 -3.67 -1.50
C GLY A 18 -11.33 -2.31 -2.08
N VAL A 19 -10.45 -1.34 -1.90
CA VAL A 19 -10.63 0.03 -2.43
C VAL A 19 -9.59 0.25 -3.52
N GLU A 20 -9.98 0.93 -4.59
CA GLU A 20 -9.06 1.36 -5.64
C GLU A 20 -7.81 2.01 -5.05
N HIS A 21 -6.66 1.71 -5.66
CA HIS A 21 -5.35 2.26 -5.32
C HIS A 21 -4.83 1.92 -3.91
N ARG A 22 -5.31 0.84 -3.32
CA ARG A 22 -4.76 0.23 -2.10
C ARG A 22 -4.19 -1.15 -2.43
N LEU A 23 -2.86 -1.23 -2.53
CA LEU A 23 -2.14 -2.45 -2.93
C LEU A 23 -2.74 -3.12 -4.19
N GLU A 24 -3.21 -2.30 -5.11
CA GLU A 24 -3.96 -2.74 -6.29
C GLU A 24 -2.99 -3.34 -7.32
N GLN A 25 -3.15 -4.63 -7.64
CA GLN A 25 -2.35 -5.28 -8.68
C GLN A 25 -2.82 -4.82 -10.06
N VAL A 26 -2.09 -3.88 -10.67
CA VAL A 26 -2.54 -3.23 -11.92
C VAL A 26 -2.12 -3.99 -13.18
N LEU A 27 -0.88 -4.47 -13.25
CA LEU A 27 -0.37 -5.15 -14.43
C LEU A 27 0.87 -5.98 -14.12
N LYS A 28 1.14 -6.96 -14.98
CA LYS A 28 2.36 -7.76 -14.96
C LYS A 28 3.00 -7.77 -16.34
N ILE A 29 4.17 -7.17 -16.47
CA ILE A 29 4.92 -7.10 -17.73
C ILE A 29 6.30 -7.70 -17.50
N ASN A 30 6.75 -8.59 -18.39
CA ASN A 30 8.09 -9.20 -18.32
C ASN A 30 8.41 -9.78 -16.93
N LYS A 31 7.42 -10.44 -16.31
CA LYS A 31 7.47 -11.02 -14.95
C LYS A 31 7.56 -10.01 -13.79
N VAL A 32 7.55 -8.71 -14.07
CA VAL A 32 7.49 -7.65 -13.06
C VAL A 32 6.02 -7.36 -12.73
N GLN A 33 5.66 -7.49 -11.45
CA GLN A 33 4.37 -7.09 -10.94
C GLN A 33 4.39 -5.59 -10.62
N TYR A 34 3.39 -4.87 -11.08
CA TYR A 34 3.18 -3.47 -10.75
C TYR A 34 1.97 -3.36 -9.83
N ILE A 35 2.14 -2.59 -8.77
CA ILE A 35 1.16 -2.40 -7.71
C ILE A 35 0.90 -0.91 -7.57
N ASN A 36 -0.35 -0.49 -7.66
CA ASN A 36 -0.77 0.88 -7.41
C ASN A 36 -1.21 1.00 -5.95
N ASP A 37 -0.42 1.74 -5.18
CA ASP A 37 -0.74 2.09 -3.80
C ASP A 37 -0.73 3.61 -3.58
N SER A 38 -1.23 4.38 -4.57
CA SER A 38 -1.22 5.85 -4.51
C SER A 38 -2.00 6.46 -3.34
N LYS A 39 -2.81 5.67 -2.61
CA LYS A 39 -3.45 6.09 -1.36
C LYS A 39 -2.54 6.06 -0.13
N ALA A 40 -1.31 5.56 -0.24
CA ALA A 40 -0.28 5.67 0.79
C ALA A 40 0.26 7.11 0.94
N THR A 41 -0.61 8.02 1.37
CA THR A 41 -0.33 9.47 1.49
C THR A 41 0.26 9.89 2.83
N ASN A 42 0.60 8.92 3.68
CA ASN A 42 1.23 9.07 4.99
C ASN A 42 2.15 7.88 5.32
N VAL A 43 2.98 8.05 6.34
CA VAL A 43 4.00 7.06 6.75
C VAL A 43 3.37 5.72 7.14
N ASN A 44 2.28 5.73 7.91
CA ASN A 44 1.64 4.49 8.37
C ASN A 44 1.05 3.66 7.21
N ALA A 45 0.44 4.32 6.23
CA ALA A 45 -0.04 3.61 5.04
C ALA A 45 1.12 3.00 4.24
N THR A 46 2.23 3.74 4.12
CA THR A 46 3.45 3.25 3.47
C THR A 46 4.08 2.07 4.23
N TYR A 47 4.05 2.10 5.57
CA TYR A 47 4.52 1.02 6.42
C TYR A 47 3.84 -0.29 6.05
N TYR A 48 2.51 -0.33 6.06
CA TYR A 48 1.76 -1.55 5.71
C TYR A 48 1.98 -1.97 4.26
N ALA A 49 2.17 -1.00 3.36
CA ALA A 49 2.46 -1.30 1.97
C ALA A 49 3.80 -2.04 1.83
N LEU A 50 4.87 -1.51 2.41
CA LEU A 50 6.20 -2.12 2.38
C LEU A 50 6.22 -3.46 3.14
N GLU A 51 5.54 -3.55 4.27
CA GLU A 51 5.38 -4.80 5.03
C GLU A 51 4.73 -5.90 4.19
N SER A 52 3.71 -5.57 3.39
CA SER A 52 2.99 -6.53 2.53
C SER A 52 3.77 -7.01 1.31
N MET A 53 4.94 -6.43 1.01
CA MET A 53 5.73 -6.85 -0.14
C MET A 53 6.41 -8.19 0.13
N ASP A 54 6.13 -9.18 -0.72
CA ASP A 54 6.71 -10.54 -0.66
C ASP A 54 7.92 -10.73 -1.60
N ALA A 55 8.19 -9.75 -2.48
CA ALA A 55 9.26 -9.80 -3.46
C ALA A 55 10.11 -8.51 -3.39
N PRO A 56 11.39 -8.54 -3.85
CA PRO A 56 12.20 -7.33 -3.93
C PRO A 56 11.52 -6.23 -4.76
N THR A 57 11.30 -5.08 -4.14
CA THR A 57 10.47 -4.00 -4.68
C THR A 57 11.30 -2.83 -5.17
N VAL A 58 10.99 -2.33 -6.37
CA VAL A 58 11.40 -0.98 -6.79
C VAL A 58 10.33 -0.02 -6.32
N TRP A 59 10.68 0.84 -5.37
CA TRP A 59 9.72 1.71 -4.70
C TRP A 59 9.72 3.10 -5.33
N ILE A 60 8.56 3.49 -5.86
CA ILE A 60 8.32 4.84 -6.38
C ILE A 60 7.63 5.64 -5.28
N VAL A 61 8.31 6.67 -4.78
CA VAL A 61 7.86 7.47 -3.63
C VAL A 61 8.08 8.94 -3.88
N GLY A 62 7.19 9.78 -3.35
CA GLY A 62 7.30 11.20 -3.59
C GLY A 62 6.13 12.02 -3.10
N GLY A 63 6.26 13.33 -3.23
CA GLY A 63 5.23 14.30 -2.88
C GLY A 63 5.73 15.39 -1.93
N VAL A 64 4.79 16.02 -1.24
CA VAL A 64 5.09 17.15 -0.36
C VAL A 64 5.56 16.64 1.01
N ASP A 65 6.70 17.14 1.47
CA ASP A 65 7.17 16.90 2.84
C ASP A 65 6.20 17.52 3.85
N LYS A 66 5.74 16.69 4.79
CA LYS A 66 4.84 17.08 5.89
C LYS A 66 5.58 17.13 7.24
N GLY A 67 6.90 17.00 7.24
CA GLY A 67 7.72 16.90 8.45
C GLY A 67 7.57 15.55 9.15
N ASN A 68 7.34 14.47 8.40
CA ASN A 68 7.16 13.15 9.00
C ASN A 68 8.49 12.53 9.41
N ASP A 69 8.42 11.62 10.39
CA ASP A 69 9.50 10.70 10.70
C ASP A 69 9.37 9.42 9.88
N TYR A 70 10.41 9.09 9.11
CA TYR A 70 10.45 7.92 8.23
C TYR A 70 11.26 6.76 8.80
N ARG A 71 11.83 6.89 10.01
CA ARG A 71 12.70 5.87 10.62
C ARG A 71 12.03 4.51 10.74
N GLU A 72 10.71 4.49 10.94
CA GLU A 72 9.91 3.26 11.01
C GLU A 72 9.91 2.46 9.70
N LEU A 73 10.20 3.09 8.56
CA LEU A 73 10.24 2.42 7.25
C LEU A 73 11.61 1.79 6.96
N PHE A 74 12.66 2.19 7.67
CA PHE A 74 14.05 1.78 7.38
C PHE A 74 14.26 0.27 7.41
N PRO A 75 13.67 -0.51 8.34
CA PRO A 75 13.78 -1.97 8.31
C PRO A 75 13.32 -2.56 6.98
N PHE A 76 12.16 -2.14 6.47
CA PHE A 76 11.64 -2.63 5.20
C PHE A 76 12.43 -2.14 4.00
N VAL A 77 12.92 -0.90 4.04
CA VAL A 77 13.78 -0.37 2.97
C VAL A 77 15.04 -1.22 2.84
N ASN A 78 15.68 -1.55 3.96
CA ASN A 78 16.92 -2.33 3.95
C ASN A 78 16.71 -3.79 3.54
N GLU A 79 15.56 -4.38 3.87
CA GLU A 79 15.28 -5.79 3.60
C GLU A 79 14.61 -6.04 2.25
N LYS A 80 13.63 -5.20 1.88
CA LYS A 80 12.69 -5.48 0.78
C LYS A 80 12.86 -4.56 -0.42
N VAL A 81 13.44 -3.37 -0.25
CA VAL A 81 13.52 -2.37 -1.33
C VAL A 81 14.83 -2.49 -2.08
N LYS A 82 14.74 -2.84 -3.37
CA LYS A 82 15.89 -2.97 -4.27
C LYS A 82 16.40 -1.63 -4.78
N ALA A 83 15.48 -0.69 -5.00
CA ALA A 83 15.78 0.66 -5.48
C ALA A 83 14.65 1.60 -5.10
N ILE A 84 14.98 2.87 -4.91
CA ILE A 84 14.02 3.94 -4.65
C ILE A 84 14.08 4.93 -5.82
N ILE A 85 12.92 5.28 -6.36
CA ILE A 85 12.74 6.35 -7.33
C ILE A 85 11.96 7.46 -6.63
N CYS A 86 12.66 8.55 -6.30
CA CYS A 86 12.07 9.71 -5.64
C CYS A 86 11.55 10.73 -6.66
N LEU A 87 10.39 11.32 -6.37
CA LEU A 87 9.79 12.42 -7.13
C LEU A 87 9.18 13.47 -6.21
N GLY A 88 9.05 14.70 -6.73
CA GLY A 88 8.41 15.81 -6.01
C GLY A 88 9.37 16.70 -5.25
#